data_AF-W3RPR6-F1
#
_entry.id   AF-W3RPR6-F1
#
_cell.length_a   1.000
_cell.length_b   1.000
_cell.length_c   1.000
_cell.angle_alpha   90.00
_cell.angle_beta   90.00
_cell.angle_gamma   90.00
#
_symmetry.space_group_name_H-M   'P 1'
#
loop_
_entity.id
_entity.type
_entity.pdbx_description
1 polymer ?
#
loop_
_entity_poly.entity_id
_entity_poly.type
_entity_poly.pdbx_seq_one_letter_code
_entity_poly.pdbx_strand_id
1 'polypeptide(L)'
;MASLVISDNKPGDGTIVGSETVAKSPPDGYTLLVATFAHAINPSMQPKLPYVTDKESAPMILIGRSFNVLVVKPDSRLKSVKDVLDIAKAEPGP
;
A
#
# COMPACT_ATOMS: atom_id res chain seq x y z
N MET A 1 0.24 -13.13 -30.84
CA MET A 1 -0.65 -11.97 -30.64
C MET A 1 -0.61 -11.59 -29.17
N ALA A 2 -0.62 -10.31 -28.80
CA ALA A 2 -0.67 -9.89 -27.41
C ALA A 2 -2.11 -10.00 -26.87
N SER A 3 -2.26 -10.50 -25.64
CA SER A 3 -3.54 -10.48 -24.93
C SER A 3 -3.78 -9.13 -24.26
N LEU A 4 -5.03 -8.71 -24.16
CA LEU A 4 -5.41 -7.48 -23.47
C LEU A 4 -5.31 -7.66 -21.95
N VAL A 5 -4.70 -6.70 -21.26
CA VAL A 5 -4.68 -6.62 -19.79
C VAL A 5 -5.82 -5.70 -19.35
N ILE A 6 -6.74 -6.22 -18.53
CA ILE A 6 -7.86 -5.46 -17.98
C ILE A 6 -7.54 -5.05 -16.55
N SER A 7 -7.77 -3.78 -16.21
CA SER A 7 -7.68 -3.30 -14.84
C SER A 7 -9.00 -3.51 -14.11
N ASP A 8 -8.97 -4.19 -12.97
CA ASP A 8 -10.09 -4.36 -12.05
C ASP A 8 -9.69 -3.83 -10.66
N ASN A 9 -10.21 -2.67 -10.28
CA ASN A 9 -9.88 -2.04 -9.00
C ASN A 9 -10.76 -2.61 -7.89
N LYS A 10 -10.15 -3.38 -6.98
CA LYS A 10 -10.80 -3.90 -5.76
C LYS A 10 -10.23 -3.26 -4.48
N PRO A 11 -10.66 -2.04 -4.12
CA PRO A 11 -10.21 -1.37 -2.89
C PRO A 11 -10.88 -1.96 -1.65
N GLY A 12 -10.31 -1.66 -0.47
CA GLY A 12 -10.86 -2.04 0.83
C GLY A 12 -9.80 -2.53 1.80
N ASP A 13 -10.01 -2.24 3.09
CA ASP A 13 -9.21 -2.71 4.23
C ASP A 13 -7.70 -2.68 3.98
N GLY A 14 -7.15 -1.52 3.61
CA GLY A 14 -5.71 -1.38 3.38
C GLY A 14 -5.15 -2.28 2.27
N THR A 15 -5.90 -2.53 1.19
CA THR A 15 -5.57 -3.42 0.04
C THR A 15 -5.83 -4.91 0.25
N ILE A 16 -6.38 -5.31 1.40
CA ILE A 16 -6.61 -6.73 1.73
C ILE A 16 -7.63 -7.38 0.80
N VAL A 17 -8.72 -6.69 0.45
CA VAL A 17 -9.78 -7.22 -0.43
C VAL A 17 -9.22 -7.63 -1.80
N GLY A 18 -8.42 -6.77 -2.43
CA GLY A 18 -7.79 -7.07 -3.71
C GLY A 18 -6.74 -8.18 -3.58
N SER A 19 -5.93 -8.16 -2.53
CA SER A 19 -4.91 -9.18 -2.28
C SER A 19 -5.51 -10.58 -2.06
N GLU A 20 -6.58 -10.68 -1.26
CA GLU A 20 -7.33 -11.90 -1.01
C GLU A 20 -7.95 -12.46 -2.30
N THR A 21 -8.50 -11.58 -3.14
CA THR A 21 -9.11 -11.97 -4.41
C THR A 21 -8.10 -12.67 -5.31
N VAL A 22 -6.88 -12.11 -5.43
CA VAL A 22 -5.83 -12.72 -6.26
C VAL A 22 -5.28 -13.98 -5.59
N ALA A 23 -5.08 -13.99 -4.28
CA ALA A 23 -4.59 -15.17 -3.55
C ALA A 23 -5.52 -16.39 -3.69
N LYS A 24 -6.83 -16.16 -3.83
CA LYS A 24 -7.85 -17.21 -4.02
C LYS A 24 -8.13 -17.55 -5.49
N SER A 25 -7.49 -16.87 -6.44
CA SER A 25 -7.67 -17.13 -7.88
C SER A 25 -6.92 -18.39 -8.33
N PRO A 26 -7.29 -18.99 -9.48
CA PRO A 26 -6.51 -20.07 -10.06
C PRO A 26 -5.07 -19.63 -10.33
N PRO A 27 -4.04 -20.45 -10.00
CA PRO A 27 -2.64 -20.12 -10.23
C PRO A 27 -2.23 -20.36 -11.70
N ASP A 28 -2.98 -19.78 -12.65
CA ASP A 28 -2.82 -19.96 -14.09
C ASP A 28 -2.13 -18.79 -14.80
N GLY A 29 -1.80 -17.73 -14.05
CA GLY A 29 -1.07 -16.55 -14.53
C GLY A 29 -1.96 -15.47 -15.16
N TYR A 30 -3.28 -15.64 -15.22
CA TYR A 30 -4.19 -14.63 -15.79
C TYR A 30 -4.70 -13.61 -14.77
N THR A 31 -4.55 -13.90 -13.48
CA THR A 31 -4.90 -12.98 -12.40
C THR A 31 -3.63 -12.51 -11.70
N LEU A 32 -3.36 -11.20 -11.77
CA LEU A 32 -2.15 -10.60 -11.23
C LEU A 32 -2.51 -9.53 -10.18
N LEU A 33 -1.71 -9.46 -9.12
CA LEU A 33 -1.82 -8.42 -8.12
C LEU A 33 -0.81 -7.30 -8.40
N VAL A 34 -1.30 -6.07 -8.54
CA VAL A 34 -0.45 -4.88 -8.41
C VAL A 34 -0.42 -4.48 -6.93
N ALA A 35 0.65 -4.88 -6.24
CA ALA A 35 0.84 -4.60 -4.83
C ALA A 35 1.60 -3.28 -4.59
N THR A 36 1.33 -2.66 -3.45
CA THR A 36 2.08 -1.49 -2.94
C THR A 36 2.70 -1.83 -1.58
N PHE A 37 3.37 -0.87 -0.94
CA PHE A 37 3.94 -1.05 0.40
C PHE A 37 2.89 -1.49 1.45
N ALA A 38 1.61 -1.18 1.26
CA ALA A 38 0.53 -1.61 2.15
C ALA A 38 0.47 -3.14 2.29
N HIS A 39 0.68 -3.88 1.19
CA HIS A 39 0.66 -5.35 1.20
C HIS A 39 1.74 -5.93 2.15
N ALA A 40 2.88 -5.26 2.28
CA ALA A 40 3.96 -5.64 3.20
C ALA A 40 3.70 -5.24 4.66
N ILE A 41 2.89 -4.21 4.91
CA ILE A 41 2.56 -3.71 6.27
C ILE A 41 1.36 -4.45 6.87
N ASN A 42 0.43 -4.94 6.04
CA ASN A 42 -0.79 -5.59 6.51
C ASN A 42 -0.55 -6.73 7.52
N PRO A 43 0.47 -7.61 7.39
CA PRO A 43 0.74 -8.65 8.38
C PRO A 43 1.08 -8.13 9.78
N SER A 44 1.64 -6.92 9.90
CA SER A 44 1.92 -6.30 11.21
C SER A 44 0.74 -5.51 11.78
N MET A 45 -0.25 -5.16 10.94
CA MET A 45 -1.40 -4.35 11.34
C MET A 45 -2.64 -5.19 11.61
N GLN A 46 -2.78 -6.34 10.93
CA GLN A 46 -3.94 -7.21 11.04
C GLN A 46 -3.59 -8.49 11.78
N PRO A 47 -4.21 -8.76 12.94
CA PRO A 47 -3.97 -9.98 13.69
C PRO A 47 -4.24 -11.26 12.90
N LYS A 48 -5.13 -11.19 11.91
CA LYS A 48 -5.51 -12.30 11.05
C LYS A 48 -5.74 -11.80 9.62
N LEU A 49 -4.92 -12.28 8.70
CA LEU A 49 -5.10 -12.04 7.27
C LEU A 49 -5.79 -13.23 6.58
N PRO A 50 -6.57 -12.99 5.52
CA PRO A 50 -7.19 -14.05 4.72
C PRO A 50 -6.27 -14.62 3.62
N TYR A 51 -4.98 -14.29 3.64
CA TYR A 51 -3.94 -14.75 2.72
C TYR A 51 -2.56 -14.71 3.40
N VAL A 52 -1.55 -15.42 2.86
CA VAL A 52 -0.17 -15.38 3.36
C VAL A 52 0.74 -14.61 2.40
N THR A 53 1.25 -13.45 2.82
CA THR A 53 2.06 -12.55 1.97
C THR A 53 3.31 -13.21 1.41
N ASP A 54 4.08 -13.91 2.25
CA ASP A 54 5.47 -14.29 1.92
C ASP A 54 5.57 -15.68 1.28
N LYS A 55 4.57 -16.54 1.50
CA LYS A 55 4.60 -17.95 1.08
C LYS A 55 3.68 -18.26 -0.10
N GLU A 56 2.61 -17.47 -0.30
CA GLU A 56 1.62 -17.72 -1.35
C GLU A 56 1.76 -16.76 -2.54
N SER A 57 2.61 -15.74 -2.44
CA SER A 57 2.87 -14.80 -3.53
C SER A 57 4.15 -15.16 -4.27
N ALA A 58 4.07 -15.32 -5.60
CA ALA A 58 5.24 -15.41 -6.46
C ALA A 58 5.63 -14.00 -6.95
N PRO A 59 6.64 -13.33 -6.37
CA PRO A 59 7.03 -11.99 -6.77
C PRO A 59 7.57 -11.99 -8.21
N MET A 60 7.02 -11.12 -9.07
CA MET A 60 7.43 -11.04 -10.47
C MET A 60 8.42 -9.90 -10.74
N ILE A 61 8.00 -8.65 -10.55
CA ILE A 61 8.80 -7.48 -10.92
C ILE A 61 8.39 -6.25 -10.11
N LEU A 62 9.37 -5.40 -9.78
CA LEU A 62 9.13 -4.06 -9.29
C LEU A 62 8.88 -3.12 -10.47
N ILE A 63 7.65 -2.59 -10.59
CA ILE A 63 7.27 -1.72 -11.71
C ILE A 63 7.49 -0.23 -11.44
N GLY A 64 7.65 0.18 -10.18
CA GLY A 64 7.82 1.58 -9.82
C GLY A 64 8.08 1.81 -8.34
N ARG A 65 8.58 3.00 -8.01
CA ARG A 65 8.77 3.49 -6.64
C ARG A 65 8.07 4.83 -6.50
N SER A 66 7.36 5.02 -5.40
CA SER A 66 6.73 6.29 -5.04
C SER A 66 7.33 6.79 -3.73
N PHE A 67 7.54 8.10 -3.64
CA PHE A 67 8.06 8.75 -2.43
C PHE A 67 6.93 9.49 -1.72
N ASN A 68 6.86 9.34 -0.40
CA ASN A 68 6.00 10.19 0.41
C ASN A 68 6.67 11.55 0.62
N VAL A 69 5.87 12.61 0.56
CA VAL A 69 6.32 13.99 0.78
C VAL A 69 5.46 14.65 1.85
N LEU A 70 6.10 15.34 2.78
CA LEU A 70 5.40 16.16 3.77
C LEU A 70 5.03 17.49 3.12
N VAL A 71 3.73 17.72 2.96
CA VAL A 71 3.20 18.92 2.30
C VAL A 71 2.37 19.71 3.31
N VAL A 72 2.50 21.03 3.26
CA VAL A 72 1.71 21.98 4.04
C VAL A 72 0.90 22.87 3.11
N LYS A 73 -0.15 23.51 3.63
CA LYS A 73 -0.88 24.54 2.87
C LYS A 73 0.09 25.65 2.43
N PRO A 74 -0.11 26.28 1.25
CA PRO A 74 0.78 27.33 0.75
C PRO A 74 1.02 28.49 1.72
N ASP A 75 0.00 28.85 2.52
CA ASP A 75 0.01 29.93 3.52
C ASP A 75 0.46 29.47 4.93
N SER A 76 0.89 28.21 5.07
CA SER A 76 1.30 27.65 6.36
C SER A 76 2.47 28.41 6.98
N ARG A 77 2.46 28.54 8.31
CA ARG A 77 3.58 29.05 9.12
C ARG A 77 4.72 28.05 9.26
N LEU A 78 4.47 26.77 8.96
CA LEU A 78 5.48 25.72 8.94
C LEU A 78 6.34 25.87 7.70
N LYS A 79 7.61 26.23 7.87
CA LYS A 79 8.57 26.43 6.77
C LYS A 79 9.65 25.36 6.72
N SER A 80 9.72 24.51 7.74
CA SER A 80 10.69 23.43 7.85
C SER A 80 10.11 22.22 8.59
N VAL A 81 10.78 21.07 8.44
CA VAL A 81 10.49 19.89 9.27
C VAL A 81 10.71 20.18 10.75
N LYS A 82 11.66 21.07 11.09
CA LYS A 82 11.88 21.49 12.48
C LYS A 82 10.63 22.14 13.07
N ASP A 83 9.97 23.03 12.33
CA ASP A 83 8.73 23.67 12.81
C ASP A 83 7.63 22.65 13.08
N VAL A 84 7.52 21.62 12.23
CA VAL A 84 6.55 20.51 12.39
C VAL A 84 6.85 19.74 13.67
N LEU A 85 8.13 19.41 13.90
CA LEU A 85 8.57 18.66 15.08
C LEU A 85 8.40 19.47 16.37
N ASP A 86 8.69 20.76 16.35
CA ASP A 86 8.58 21.64 17.51
C ASP A 86 7.11 21.78 17.94
N ILE A 87 6.18 21.97 16.99
CA ILE A 87 4.74 22.01 17.28
C ILE A 87 4.24 20.65 17.79
N ALA A 88 4.57 19.54 17.11
CA ALA A 88 4.10 18.22 17.51
C ALA A 88 4.57 17.80 18.93
N LYS A 89 5.71 18.32 19.38
CA LYS A 89 6.20 18.11 20.75
C LYS A 89 5.52 19.02 21.79
N ALA A 90 5.25 20.26 21.41
CA ALA A 90 4.59 21.23 22.29
C ALA A 90 3.10 20.90 22.48
N GLU A 91 2.47 20.37 21.44
CA GLU A 91 1.07 19.96 21.40
C GLU A 91 0.99 18.47 21.00
N PRO A 92 1.37 17.54 21.90
CA PRO A 92 1.18 16.13 21.61
C PRO A 92 -0.31 15.86 21.40
N GLY A 93 -0.64 15.31 20.22
CA GLY A 93 -1.98 14.81 19.96
C GLY A 93 -2.38 13.71 20.96
N PRO A 94 -3.67 13.34 21.01
CA PRO A 94 -4.13 12.22 21.84
C PRO A 94 -3.44 10.90 21.49
#